data_AF-A0A3G2R7R6-F1
#
_entry.id   AF-A0A3G2R7R6-F1
#
_cell.length_a   1.000
_cell.length_b   1.000
_cell.length_c   1.000
_cell.angle_alpha   90.00
_cell.angle_beta   90.00
_cell.angle_gamma   90.00
#
_symmetry.space_group_name_H-M   'P 1'
#
loop_
_entity.id
_entity.type
_entity.pdbx_description
1 polymer ?
#
loop_
_entity_poly.entity_id
_entity_poly.type
_entity_poly.pdbx_seq_one_letter_code
_entity_poly.pdbx_strand_id
1 'polypeptide(L)' 'MIVNATEFKTRAGKYLEIVDKEEVIITRNGKEVAKLIPIKNQGTPNADFLYGLLADKEKKDVTAEQIRDERIKEK' A
#
# COMPACT_ATOMS: atom_id res chain seq x y z
N MET A 1 -11.22 6.66 6.43
CA MET A 1 -11.86 6.65 7.78
C MET A 1 -11.01 5.92 8.84
N ILE A 2 -11.10 6.26 10.14
CA ILE A 2 -10.48 5.52 11.27
C ILE A 2 -11.57 4.99 12.22
N VAL A 3 -11.49 3.71 12.60
CA VAL A 3 -12.44 3.06 13.53
C VAL A 3 -11.71 2.20 14.56
N ASN A 4 -12.34 1.93 15.71
CA ASN A 4 -11.79 0.99 16.68
C ASN A 4 -12.20 -0.46 16.38
N ALA A 5 -11.41 -1.41 16.86
CA ALA A 5 -11.60 -2.84 16.61
C ALA A 5 -12.95 -3.38 17.13
N THR A 6 -13.48 -2.83 18.21
CA THR A 6 -14.77 -3.23 18.78
C THR A 6 -15.92 -2.83 17.87
N GLU A 7 -15.90 -1.60 17.35
CA GLU A 7 -16.91 -1.12 16.40
C GLU A 7 -16.82 -1.88 15.08
N PHE A 8 -15.59 -2.07 14.58
CA PHE A 8 -15.34 -2.87 13.37
C PHE A 8 -15.93 -4.29 13.49
N LYS A 9 -15.64 -4.99 14.59
CA LYS A 9 -16.19 -6.32 14.86
C LYS A 9 -17.73 -6.32 14.89
N THR A 10 -18.33 -5.32 15.52
CA THR A 10 -19.79 -5.23 15.71
C THR A 10 -20.53 -4.84 14.42
N ARG A 11 -19.87 -4.09 13.53
CA ARG A 11 -20.50 -3.51 12.33
C ARG A 11 -19.74 -3.83 11.04
N ALA A 12 -19.14 -5.02 10.96
CA ALA A 12 -18.26 -5.41 9.85
C ALA A 12 -18.88 -5.16 8.46
N GLY A 13 -20.17 -5.51 8.27
CA GLY A 13 -20.88 -5.30 7.00
C GLY A 13 -20.89 -3.85 6.53
N LYS A 14 -21.16 -2.89 7.43
CA LYS A 14 -21.10 -1.44 7.12
C LYS A 14 -19.74 -1.04 6.56
N TYR A 15 -18.66 -1.59 7.13
CA TYR A 15 -17.31 -1.24 6.70
C TYR A 15 -16.91 -1.90 5.39
N LEU A 16 -17.48 -3.06 5.05
CA LEU A 16 -17.34 -3.66 3.72
C LEU A 16 -18.05 -2.86 2.62
N GLU A 17 -19.14 -2.17 2.94
CA GLU A 17 -19.78 -1.24 2.00
C GLU A 17 -18.97 0.05 1.82
N ILE A 18 -18.40 0.57 2.92
CA ILE A 18 -17.59 1.81 2.90
C ILE A 18 -16.25 1.57 2.18
N VAL A 19 -15.63 0.39 2.36
CA VAL A 19 -14.30 0.11 1.80
C VAL A 19 -14.29 0.13 0.27
N ASP A 20 -15.44 -0.04 -0.40
CA ASP A 20 -15.49 0.11 -1.86
C ASP A 20 -15.23 1.57 -2.30
N LYS A 21 -15.48 2.56 -1.44
CA LYS A 21 -15.34 3.99 -1.78
C LYS A 21 -14.10 4.63 -1.17
N GLU A 22 -13.70 4.23 0.03
CA GLU A 22 -12.56 4.80 0.74
C GLU A 22 -11.86 3.76 1.62
N GLU A 23 -10.62 4.05 2.02
CA GLU A 23 -9.86 3.17 2.90
C GLU A 23 -10.33 3.29 4.37
N VAL A 24 -10.24 2.20 5.12
CA VAL A 24 -10.61 2.16 6.54
C VAL A 24 -9.43 1.68 7.38
N ILE A 25 -8.95 2.52 8.29
CA ILE A 25 -7.92 2.17 9.27
C ILE A 25 -8.60 1.67 10.55
N ILE A 26 -8.15 0.52 11.05
CA ILE A 26 -8.66 -0.11 12.25
C ILE A 26 -7.63 0.06 13.37
N THR A 27 -8.07 0.60 14.50
CA THR A 27 -7.27 0.81 15.70
C THR A 27 -7.64 -0.15 16.82
N ARG A 28 -6.67 -0.55 17.65
CA ARG A 28 -6.89 -1.29 18.90
C ARG A 28 -6.10 -0.59 20.00
N ASN A 29 -6.78 -0.21 21.09
CA ASN A 29 -6.18 0.55 22.19
C ASN A 29 -5.46 1.82 21.71
N GLY A 30 -6.08 2.56 20.79
CA GLY A 30 -5.53 3.80 20.22
C GLY A 30 -4.39 3.61 19.20
N LYS A 31 -3.93 2.39 18.94
CA LYS A 31 -2.89 2.10 17.94
C LYS A 31 -3.49 1.54 16.66
N GLU A 32 -3.02 2.00 15.51
CA GLU A 32 -3.40 1.43 14.21
C GLU A 32 -2.86 0.00 14.11
N VAL A 33 -3.71 -0.96 13.71
CA VAL A 33 -3.37 -2.38 13.65
C VAL A 33 -3.74 -3.06 12.33
N ALA A 34 -4.64 -2.47 11.55
CA ALA A 34 -5.02 -2.99 10.24
C ALA A 34 -5.58 -1.88 9.34
N LYS A 35 -5.61 -2.14 8.04
CA LYS A 35 -6.18 -1.26 7.02
C LYS A 35 -7.00 -2.11 6.04
N LEU A 36 -8.23 -1.69 5.78
CA LEU A 36 -9.05 -2.21 4.69
C LEU A 36 -8.92 -1.27 3.50
N ILE A 37 -8.64 -1.85 2.33
CA ILE A 37 -8.48 -1.13 1.07
C ILE A 37 -9.40 -1.74 0.01
N PRO A 38 -9.96 -0.93 -0.91
CA PRO A 38 -10.70 -1.46 -2.05
C PRO A 38 -9.84 -2.41 -2.88
N ILE A 39 -10.41 -3.53 -3.35
CA ILE A 39 -9.68 -4.51 -4.19
C ILE A 39 -9.21 -3.87 -5.51
N LYS A 40 -9.99 -2.95 -6.07
CA LYS A 40 -9.63 -2.19 -7.29
C LYS A 40 -8.38 -1.31 -7.14
N ASN A 41 -7.95 -1.03 -5.91
CA ASN A 41 -6.73 -0.30 -5.59
C ASN A 41 -5.58 -1.24 -5.18
N GLN A 42 -5.67 -2.55 -5.48
CA GLN A 42 -4.58 -3.51 -5.30
C GLN A 42 -3.51 -3.37 -6.39
N GLY A 43 -2.91 -2.19 -6.53
CA GLY A 43 -1.47 -2.24 -6.66
C GLY A 43 -0.95 -2.84 -5.35
N THR A 44 -0.02 -3.78 -5.40
CA THR A 44 0.55 -4.36 -4.17
C THR A 44 1.01 -3.18 -3.30
N PRO A 45 0.47 -2.93 -2.09
CA PRO A 45 0.69 -1.67 -1.38
C PRO A 45 2.18 -1.37 -1.16
N ASN A 46 2.97 -2.43 -1.02
CA ASN A 46 4.42 -2.35 -0.92
C ASN A 46 5.08 -1.97 -2.25
N ALA A 47 4.65 -2.53 -3.39
CA ALA A 47 5.18 -2.13 -4.69
C ALA A 47 4.72 -0.73 -5.07
N ASP A 48 3.49 -0.32 -4.74
CA ASP A 48 3.01 1.04 -5.00
C ASP A 48 3.80 2.08 -4.21
N PHE A 49 4.16 1.77 -2.96
CA PHE A 49 5.10 2.57 -2.18
C PHE A 49 6.48 2.63 -2.86
N LEU A 50 7.02 1.50 -3.31
CA LEU A 50 8.30 1.45 -4.03
C LEU A 50 8.25 2.24 -5.35
N TYR A 51 7.16 2.14 -6.11
CA TYR A 51 6.93 2.94 -7.31
C TYR A 51 6.78 4.42 -6.98
N GLY A 52 6.15 4.77 -5.86
CA GLY A 52 6.06 6.14 -5.34
C GLY A 52 7.42 6.74 -5.03
N LEU A 53 8.35 5.99 -4.43
CA LEU A 53 9.74 6.43 -4.22
C LEU A 53 10.48 6.68 -5.54
N LEU A 54 10.06 6.01 -6.62
CA LEU A 54 10.61 6.17 -7.96
C LEU A 54 9.85 7.21 -8.80
N ALA A 55 8.71 7.71 -8.34
CA ALA A 55 7.85 8.60 -9.12
C ALA A 55 8.49 9.97 -9.41
N ASP A 56 9.37 10.44 -8.52
CA ASP A 56 10.16 11.68 -8.68
C ASP A 56 11.46 11.46 -9.46
N LYS A 57 11.77 10.21 -9.85
CA LYS A 57 12.90 9.90 -10.72
C LYS A 57 12.39 9.94 -12.15
N GLU A 58 13.15 10.59 -13.04
CA GLU A 58 12.91 10.46 -14.48
C GLU A 58 12.79 8.97 -14.83
N LYS A 59 11.77 8.62 -15.62
CA LYS A 59 11.66 7.29 -16.22
C LYS A 59 12.86 7.10 -17.14
N LYS A 60 13.98 6.65 -16.58
CA LYS A 60 15.11 6.15 -17.34
C LYS A 60 14.73 4.78 -17.83
N ASP A 61 14.66 4.62 -19.14
CA ASP A 61 14.69 3.30 -19.74
C ASP A 61 16.03 2.67 -19.37
N VAL A 62 15.98 1.64 -18.52
CA VAL A 62 17.17 0.91 -18.08
C VAL A 62 17.35 -0.30 -18.99
N THR A 63 18.49 -0.37 -19.65
CA THR A 63 18.87 -1.51 -20.51
C THR A 63 19.44 -2.66 -19.69
N ALA A 64 19.38 -3.88 -20.25
CA ALA A 64 19.91 -5.07 -19.57
C ALA A 64 21.43 -4.98 -19.32
N GLU A 65 22.20 -4.39 -20.26
CA GLU A 65 23.62 -4.11 -20.07
C GLU A 65 23.88 -3.19 -18.87
N GLN A 66 23.12 -2.11 -18.71
CA GLN A 66 23.30 -1.17 -17.59
C GLN A 66 23.10 -1.83 -16.23
N ILE A 67 22.07 -2.68 -16.10
CA ILE A 67 21.80 -3.43 -14.86
C ILE A 67 22.95 -4.38 -14.53
N ARG A 68 23.50 -5.04 -15.56
CA ARG A 68 24.62 -5.97 -15.40
C ARG A 68 25.88 -5.23 -14.94
N ASP A 69 26.17 -4.09 -15.54
CA ASP A 69 27.37 -3.32 -15.23
C ASP A 69 27.34 -2.70 -13.82
N GLU A 70 26.18 -2.24 -13.35
CA GLU A 70 26.01 -1.79 -11.95
C GLU A 70 26.29 -2.92 -10.95
N ARG A 71 25.72 -4.12 -11.15
CA ARG A 71 25.95 -5.28 -10.25
C ARG A 71 27.40 -5.73 -10.19
N ILE A 72 28.16 -5.53 -11.27
CA ILE A 72 29.57 -5.89 -11.33
C ILE A 72 30.43 -4.80 -10.68
N LYS A 73 30.07 -3.52 -10.79
CA LYS A 73 30.78 -2.39 -10.17
C LYS A 73 30.65 -2.33 -8.65
N GLU A 74 29.55 -2.82 -8.08
CA GLU A 74 29.35 -2.85 -6.62
C GLU A 74 29.95 -4.09 -5.92
N LYS A 75 30.71 -4.92 -6.65
CA LYS A 75 31.56 -5.98 -6.09
C LYS A 75 33.01 -5.52 -6.01
#